data_AF-A0A960JWT1-F1
#
_entry.id   AF-A0A960JWT1-F1
#
_cell.length_a   1.000
_cell.length_b   1.000
_cell.length_c   1.000
_cell.angle_alpha   90.00
_cell.angle_beta   90.00
_cell.angle_gamma   90.00
#
_symmetry.space_group_name_H-M   'P 1'
#
loop_
_entity.id
_entity.type
_entity.pdbx_description
1 polymer ?
#
loop_
_entity_poly.entity_id
_entity_poly.type
_entity_poly.pdbx_seq_one_letter_code
_entity_poly.pdbx_strand_id
1 'polypeptide(L)'
;MLAVEFPPLTHVVRWPAFFGEGQWWAFNKVALISVIAIFASFAVMILANKKRLVPTRSQSVAELAYDFIETGIVKENIGPQYIGWTPILLSTFFFIFFTNIFEVIPVFQMPASAQIAVPMMLAVFAFGCYNLAGIKAQGLGGYLKSSLFPPGLPFVLYILITPIEFVSTFLVRP
;
A
#
# COMPACT_ATOMS: atom_id res chain seq x y z
N MET A 1 -41.60 -23.39 16.69
CA MET A 1 -41.21 -22.20 15.92
C MET A 1 -39.71 -22.02 16.12
N LEU A 2 -38.89 -22.63 15.26
CA LEU A 2 -37.45 -22.37 15.22
C LEU A 2 -37.27 -21.00 14.57
N ALA A 3 -37.29 -19.95 15.38
CA ALA A 3 -36.90 -18.63 14.92
C ALA A 3 -35.41 -18.71 14.58
N VAL A 4 -35.10 -18.86 13.30
CA VAL A 4 -33.77 -18.57 12.77
C VAL A 4 -33.60 -17.08 12.99
N GLU A 5 -32.95 -16.70 14.09
CA GLU A 5 -32.48 -15.34 14.27
C GLU A 5 -31.48 -15.06 13.15
N PHE A 6 -31.95 -14.35 12.13
CA PHE A 6 -31.07 -13.89 11.09
C PHE A 6 -30.07 -12.93 11.73
N PRO A 7 -28.76 -13.15 11.54
CA PRO A 7 -27.78 -12.19 12.01
C PRO A 7 -28.13 -10.82 11.40
N PRO A 8 -27.96 -9.72 12.16
CA PRO A 8 -28.29 -8.40 11.66
C PRO A 8 -27.57 -8.15 10.33
N LEU A 9 -28.23 -7.47 9.39
CA LEU A 9 -27.69 -7.20 8.04
C LEU A 9 -26.32 -6.52 8.07
N THR A 10 -25.99 -5.85 9.18
CA THR A 10 -24.66 -5.29 9.44
C THR A 10 -23.57 -6.36 9.46
N HIS A 11 -23.83 -7.62 9.82
CA HIS A 11 -22.85 -8.71 9.84
C HIS A 11 -22.36 -9.14 8.45
N VAL A 12 -23.11 -8.82 7.41
CA VAL A 12 -22.68 -9.04 6.01
C VAL A 12 -21.55 -8.09 5.63
N VAL A 13 -21.54 -6.88 6.20
CA VAL A 13 -20.57 -5.81 5.89
C VAL A 13 -19.51 -5.63 6.98
N ARG A 14 -19.90 -5.75 8.25
CA ARG A 14 -19.08 -5.65 9.46
C ARG A 14 -19.15 -6.96 10.21
N TRP A 15 -18.17 -7.81 9.97
CA TRP A 15 -18.07 -9.10 10.64
C TRP A 15 -17.84 -8.91 12.15
N PRO A 16 -18.53 -9.70 12.99
CA PRO A 16 -18.31 -9.68 14.43
C PRO A 16 -16.84 -10.04 14.73
N ALA A 17 -16.32 -9.46 15.79
CA ALA A 17 -14.97 -9.75 16.23
C ALA A 17 -14.91 -11.16 16.82
N PHE A 18 -13.86 -11.92 16.51
CA PHE A 18 -13.59 -13.18 17.20
C PHE A 18 -13.22 -12.93 18.67
N PHE A 19 -12.52 -11.83 18.94
CA PHE A 19 -12.11 -11.41 20.27
C PHE A 19 -12.21 -9.89 20.41
N GLY A 20 -12.58 -9.41 21.61
CA GLY A 20 -12.56 -7.98 21.94
C GLY A 20 -13.64 -7.15 21.24
N GLU A 21 -14.84 -7.72 21.05
CA GLU A 21 -15.94 -7.01 20.39
C GLU A 21 -16.23 -5.65 21.08
N GLY A 22 -16.34 -4.60 20.27
CA GLY A 22 -16.51 -3.22 20.76
C GLY A 22 -15.27 -2.54 21.33
N GLN A 23 -14.12 -3.24 21.40
CA GLN A 23 -12.85 -2.65 21.82
C GLN A 23 -12.02 -2.18 20.61
N TRP A 24 -11.10 -1.25 20.83
CA TRP A 24 -10.22 -0.72 19.77
C TRP A 24 -9.25 -1.76 19.20
N TRP A 25 -8.97 -2.85 19.94
CA TRP A 25 -8.10 -3.97 19.54
C TRP A 25 -8.87 -5.18 19.01
N ALA A 26 -10.17 -5.03 18.71
CA ALA A 26 -11.02 -6.11 18.25
C ALA A 26 -10.41 -6.89 17.07
N PHE A 27 -10.27 -8.20 17.22
CA PHE A 27 -9.73 -9.07 16.18
C PHE A 27 -10.86 -9.64 15.33
N ASN A 28 -11.06 -9.08 14.15
CA ASN A 28 -12.10 -9.49 13.21
C ASN A 28 -11.50 -10.28 12.02
N LYS A 29 -12.36 -10.75 11.12
CA LYS A 29 -11.95 -11.47 9.89
C LYS A 29 -10.97 -10.66 9.03
N VAL A 30 -11.14 -9.34 8.96
CA VAL A 30 -10.27 -8.45 8.18
C VAL A 30 -8.86 -8.40 8.79
N ALA A 31 -8.75 -8.28 10.12
CA ALA A 31 -7.48 -8.34 10.82
C ALA A 31 -6.78 -9.69 10.59
N LEU A 32 -7.51 -10.80 10.60
CA LEU A 32 -6.97 -12.12 10.27
C LEU A 32 -6.41 -12.18 8.84
N ILE A 33 -7.17 -11.68 7.85
CA ILE A 33 -6.73 -11.62 6.45
C ILE A 33 -5.46 -10.77 6.31
N SER A 34 -5.43 -9.60 6.96
CA SER A 34 -4.25 -8.72 6.94
C SER A 34 -3.02 -9.39 7.55
N VAL A 35 -3.18 -10.13 8.65
CA VAL A 35 -2.08 -10.88 9.27
C VAL A 35 -1.57 -11.99 8.33
N ILE A 36 -2.48 -12.75 7.70
CA ILE A 36 -2.07 -13.78 6.73
C ILE A 36 -1.36 -13.13 5.54
N ALA A 37 -1.85 -12.01 5.04
CA ALA A 37 -1.22 -11.26 3.95
C ALA A 37 0.20 -10.81 4.31
N ILE A 38 0.40 -10.29 5.53
CA ILE A 38 1.73 -9.92 6.05
C ILE A 38 2.67 -11.13 6.02
N PHE A 39 2.25 -12.27 6.58
CA PHE A 39 3.08 -13.48 6.59
C PHE A 39 3.36 -14.00 5.19
N ALA A 40 2.39 -13.94 4.27
CA ALA A 40 2.57 -14.32 2.88
C ALA A 40 3.57 -13.40 2.17
N SER A 41 3.50 -12.09 2.37
CA SER A 41 4.49 -11.13 1.85
C SER A 41 5.90 -11.44 2.36
N PHE A 42 6.06 -11.67 3.67
CA PHE A 42 7.34 -12.06 4.25
C PHE A 42 7.84 -13.39 3.68
N ALA A 43 6.96 -14.37 3.50
CA ALA A 43 7.34 -15.66 2.93
C ALA A 43 7.92 -15.49 1.52
N VAL A 44 7.27 -14.69 0.65
CA VAL A 44 7.78 -14.41 -0.70
C VAL A 44 9.16 -13.76 -0.63
N MET A 45 9.34 -12.74 0.23
CA MET A 45 10.64 -12.07 0.37
C MET A 45 11.75 -13.02 0.88
N ILE A 46 11.43 -13.89 1.84
CA ILE A 46 12.37 -14.89 2.35
C ILE A 46 12.72 -15.90 1.27
N LEU A 47 11.74 -16.35 0.47
CA LEU A 47 11.98 -17.28 -0.63
C LEU A 47 12.84 -16.65 -1.72
N ALA A 48 12.57 -15.41 -2.11
CA ALA A 48 13.35 -14.68 -3.12
C ALA A 48 14.81 -14.43 -2.67
N ASN A 49 15.07 -14.29 -1.36
CA ASN A 49 16.43 -14.07 -0.84
C ASN A 49 17.24 -15.38 -0.65
N LYS A 50 16.68 -16.55 -0.93
CA LYS A 50 17.43 -17.82 -0.75
C LYS A 50 18.53 -17.94 -1.81
N LYS A 51 19.79 -17.92 -1.39
CA LYS A 51 20.92 -18.17 -2.29
C LYS A 51 21.05 -19.67 -2.57
N ARG A 52 20.55 -20.13 -3.73
CA ARG A 52 20.72 -21.50 -4.23
C ARG A 52 21.25 -21.48 -5.66
N LEU A 53 22.17 -22.38 -5.98
CA LEU A 53 22.73 -22.51 -7.34
C LEU A 53 21.70 -23.01 -8.36
N VAL A 54 20.76 -23.87 -7.92
CA VAL A 54 19.59 -24.28 -8.70
C VAL A 54 18.34 -23.93 -7.89
N PRO A 55 17.53 -22.94 -8.33
CA PRO A 55 16.36 -22.52 -7.58
C PRO A 55 15.28 -23.60 -7.62
N THR A 56 14.55 -23.72 -6.50
CA THR A 56 13.35 -24.56 -6.45
C THR A 56 12.18 -23.88 -7.17
N ARG A 57 11.17 -24.62 -7.64
CA ARG A 57 10.02 -24.03 -8.37
C ARG A 57 9.38 -22.83 -7.66
N SER A 58 9.17 -22.90 -6.34
CA SER A 58 8.60 -21.80 -5.56
C SER A 58 9.54 -20.60 -5.41
N GLN A 59 10.84 -20.86 -5.31
CA GLN A 59 11.86 -19.82 -5.34
C GLN A 59 11.90 -19.14 -6.72
N SER A 60 11.86 -19.88 -7.82
CA SER A 60 11.83 -19.29 -9.17
C SER A 60 10.63 -18.38 -9.36
N VAL A 61 9.44 -18.77 -8.88
CA VAL A 61 8.26 -17.88 -8.93
C VAL A 61 8.46 -16.62 -8.09
N ALA A 62 9.04 -16.75 -6.89
CA ALA A 62 9.33 -15.61 -6.03
C ALA A 62 10.38 -14.66 -6.64
N GLU A 63 11.43 -15.20 -7.26
CA GLU A 63 12.46 -14.44 -8.00
C GLU A 63 11.85 -13.73 -9.20
N LEU A 64 11.03 -14.41 -10.01
CA LEU A 64 10.32 -13.79 -11.15
C LEU A 64 9.42 -12.63 -10.71
N ALA A 65 8.67 -12.81 -9.61
CA ALA A 65 7.82 -11.75 -9.08
C ALA A 65 8.65 -10.58 -8.55
N TYR A 66 9.77 -10.86 -7.88
CA TYR A 66 10.71 -9.85 -7.41
C TYR A 66 11.32 -9.06 -8.58
N ASP A 67 11.83 -9.74 -9.61
CA ASP A 67 12.45 -9.13 -10.78
C ASP A 67 11.46 -8.28 -11.60
N PHE A 68 10.22 -8.76 -11.75
CA PHE A 68 9.14 -8.01 -12.38
C PHE A 68 8.91 -6.66 -11.69
N ILE A 69 8.88 -6.65 -10.36
CA ILE A 69 8.66 -5.42 -9.60
C ILE A 69 9.92 -4.56 -9.61
N GLU A 70 11.08 -5.10 -9.24
CA GLU A 70 12.32 -4.32 -9.15
C GLU A 70 12.71 -3.74 -10.52
N THR A 71 12.83 -4.57 -11.54
CA THR A 71 13.34 -4.14 -12.84
C THR A 71 12.24 -3.53 -13.69
N GLY A 72 11.08 -4.17 -13.76
CA GLY A 72 9.98 -3.73 -14.64
C GLY A 72 9.16 -2.55 -14.11
N ILE A 73 9.24 -2.24 -12.80
CA ILE A 73 8.46 -1.14 -12.21
C ILE A 73 9.38 -0.15 -11.51
N VAL A 74 10.10 -0.58 -10.47
CA VAL A 74 10.81 0.34 -9.58
C VAL A 74 11.96 1.03 -10.33
N LYS A 75 12.80 0.26 -11.02
CA LYS A 75 13.97 0.78 -11.73
C LYS A 75 13.58 1.69 -12.90
N GLU A 76 12.54 1.33 -13.65
CA GLU A 76 12.04 2.14 -14.77
C GLU A 76 11.44 3.47 -14.31
N ASN A 77 10.75 3.50 -13.16
CA ASN A 77 10.08 4.71 -12.68
C ASN A 77 10.97 5.61 -11.81
N ILE A 78 11.87 5.06 -10.99
CA ILE A 78 12.73 5.83 -10.06
C ILE A 78 14.08 6.18 -10.68
N GLY A 79 14.60 5.35 -11.58
CA GLY A 79 15.92 5.52 -12.15
C GLY A 79 17.05 5.08 -11.19
N PRO A 80 18.25 5.69 -11.25
CA PRO A 80 19.47 5.15 -10.63
C PRO A 80 19.43 4.91 -9.12
N GLN A 81 18.52 5.57 -8.40
CA GLN A 81 18.39 5.48 -6.94
C GLN A 81 17.38 4.42 -6.48
N TYR A 82 16.92 3.55 -7.39
CA TYR A 82 15.87 2.56 -7.14
C TYR A 82 16.17 1.60 -5.98
N ILE A 83 17.43 1.25 -5.74
CA ILE A 83 17.86 0.22 -4.77
C ILE A 83 17.31 0.48 -3.36
N GLY A 84 17.29 1.74 -2.91
CA GLY A 84 16.77 2.10 -1.58
C GLY A 84 15.24 2.04 -1.47
N TRP A 85 14.54 2.12 -2.60
CA TRP A 85 13.08 2.15 -2.69
C TRP A 85 12.47 0.79 -2.99
N THR A 86 13.24 -0.11 -3.62
CA THR A 86 12.84 -1.47 -3.95
C THR A 86 12.20 -2.20 -2.77
N PRO A 87 12.76 -2.23 -1.53
CA PRO A 87 12.17 -2.97 -0.43
C PRO A 87 10.80 -2.42 0.01
N ILE A 88 10.62 -1.10 -0.01
CA ILE A 88 9.38 -0.43 0.39
C ILE A 88 8.27 -0.75 -0.62
N LEU A 89 8.58 -0.63 -1.91
CA LEU A 89 7.63 -0.85 -2.98
C LEU A 89 7.27 -2.32 -3.15
N LEU A 90 8.25 -3.23 -3.01
CA LEU A 90 8.00 -4.67 -2.98
C LEU A 90 7.07 -5.07 -1.84
N SER A 91 7.36 -4.59 -0.62
CA SER A 91 6.55 -4.92 0.57
C SER A 91 5.12 -4.42 0.40
N THR A 92 4.97 -3.19 -0.08
CA THR A 92 3.65 -2.57 -0.33
C THR A 92 2.89 -3.33 -1.41
N PHE A 93 3.56 -3.68 -2.51
CA PHE A 93 2.97 -4.45 -3.61
C PHE A 93 2.45 -5.80 -3.12
N PHE A 94 3.30 -6.62 -2.47
CA PHE A 94 2.88 -7.94 -2.04
C PHE A 94 1.81 -7.88 -0.96
N PHE A 95 1.87 -6.90 -0.06
CA PHE A 95 0.82 -6.70 0.94
C PHE A 95 -0.53 -6.40 0.28
N ILE A 96 -0.58 -5.47 -0.67
CA ILE A 96 -1.79 -5.15 -1.44
C ILE A 96 -2.23 -6.38 -2.24
N PHE A 97 -1.32 -7.07 -2.91
CA PHE A 97 -1.64 -8.27 -3.70
C PHE A 97 -2.30 -9.35 -2.85
N PHE A 98 -1.70 -9.71 -1.72
CA PHE A 98 -2.25 -10.76 -0.86
C PHE A 98 -3.52 -10.30 -0.14
N THR A 99 -3.66 -9.03 0.23
CA THR A 99 -4.92 -8.57 0.84
C THR A 99 -6.10 -8.58 -0.15
N ASN A 100 -5.84 -8.43 -1.45
CA ASN A 100 -6.86 -8.46 -2.49
C ASN A 100 -7.14 -9.87 -3.04
N ILE A 101 -6.16 -10.79 -3.07
CA ILE A 101 -6.39 -12.15 -3.60
C ILE A 101 -7.46 -12.93 -2.82
N PHE A 102 -7.65 -12.62 -1.53
CA PHE A 102 -8.69 -13.22 -0.69
C PHE A 102 -10.12 -12.85 -1.12
N GLU A 103 -10.30 -11.87 -2.00
CA GLU A 103 -11.59 -11.61 -2.65
C GLU A 103 -12.00 -12.78 -3.55
N VAL A 104 -11.03 -13.38 -4.26
CA VAL A 104 -11.27 -14.45 -5.24
C VAL A 104 -11.46 -15.81 -4.58
N ILE A 105 -10.85 -16.02 -3.39
CA ILE A 105 -10.87 -17.31 -2.71
C ILE A 105 -12.25 -17.54 -2.06
N PRO A 106 -12.99 -18.60 -2.47
CA PRO A 106 -14.22 -19.01 -1.79
C PRO A 106 -13.93 -19.27 -0.30
N VAL A 107 -14.82 -18.87 0.61
CA VAL A 107 -14.67 -18.80 2.09
C VAL A 107 -14.28 -17.41 2.62
N PHE A 108 -13.37 -16.68 1.97
CA PHE A 108 -12.99 -15.35 2.43
C PHE A 108 -13.92 -14.26 1.87
N GLN A 109 -14.16 -14.24 0.56
CA GLN A 109 -15.19 -13.44 -0.15
C GLN A 109 -15.24 -11.92 0.18
N MET A 110 -14.17 -11.36 0.75
CA MET A 110 -14.03 -9.93 0.99
C MET A 110 -12.56 -9.58 1.18
N PRO A 111 -11.99 -8.61 0.44
CA PRO A 111 -10.61 -8.22 0.61
C PRO A 111 -10.44 -7.33 1.84
N ALA A 112 -9.25 -7.31 2.45
CA ALA A 112 -8.98 -6.41 3.56
C ALA A 112 -9.05 -4.92 3.16
N SER A 113 -8.83 -4.63 1.87
CA SER A 113 -8.98 -3.30 1.26
C SER A 113 -10.42 -2.77 1.28
N ALA A 114 -11.43 -3.62 1.51
CA ALA A 114 -12.82 -3.17 1.61
C ALA A 114 -13.10 -2.33 2.87
N GLN A 115 -12.24 -2.42 3.90
CA GLN A 115 -12.27 -1.47 5.01
C GLN A 115 -11.38 -0.28 4.68
N ILE A 116 -11.96 0.92 4.63
CA ILE A 116 -11.26 2.17 4.27
C ILE A 116 -10.01 2.43 5.12
N ALA A 117 -9.95 1.92 6.35
CA ALA A 117 -8.79 2.05 7.23
C ALA A 117 -7.50 1.49 6.59
N VAL A 118 -7.58 0.37 5.87
CA VAL A 118 -6.41 -0.26 5.22
C VAL A 118 -5.84 0.59 4.09
N PRO A 119 -6.59 0.97 3.03
CA PRO A 119 -6.07 1.84 1.98
C PRO A 119 -5.72 3.24 2.51
N MET A 120 -6.45 3.77 3.49
CA MET A 120 -6.10 5.08 4.10
C MET A 120 -4.74 5.03 4.81
N MET A 121 -4.44 3.95 5.54
CA MET A 121 -3.13 3.77 6.16
C MET A 121 -2.01 3.68 5.11
N LEU A 122 -2.23 2.93 4.03
CA LEU A 122 -1.28 2.83 2.93
C LEU A 122 -1.08 4.17 2.19
N ALA A 123 -2.14 4.94 2.01
CA ALA A 123 -2.11 6.27 1.41
C ALA A 123 -1.27 7.24 2.26
N VAL A 124 -1.52 7.30 3.57
CA VAL A 124 -0.72 8.12 4.50
C VAL A 124 0.75 7.69 4.51
N PHE A 125 1.02 6.38 4.49
CA PHE A 125 2.39 5.86 4.41
C PHE A 125 3.08 6.27 3.11
N ALA A 126 2.44 6.05 1.95
CA ALA A 126 2.99 6.43 0.65
C ALA A 126 3.19 7.95 0.53
N PHE A 127 2.24 8.74 1.01
CA PHE A 127 2.33 10.19 1.07
C PHE A 127 3.49 10.65 1.95
N GLY A 128 3.67 10.05 3.12
CA GLY A 128 4.81 10.28 4.00
C GLY A 128 6.13 9.98 3.30
N CYS A 129 6.27 8.80 2.69
CA CYS A 129 7.44 8.42 1.90
C CYS A 129 7.74 9.43 0.78
N TYR A 130 6.73 9.87 0.04
CA TYR A 130 6.86 10.84 -1.05
C TYR A 130 7.38 12.20 -0.57
N ASN A 131 6.75 12.77 0.46
CA ASN A 131 7.14 14.07 1.00
C ASN A 131 8.53 14.02 1.63
N LEU A 132 8.83 12.98 2.41
CA LEU A 132 10.15 12.80 3.03
C LEU A 132 11.25 12.63 1.97
N ALA A 133 10.99 11.90 0.89
CA ALA A 133 11.91 11.78 -0.24
C ALA A 133 12.18 13.13 -0.89
N GLY A 134 11.13 13.90 -1.18
CA GLY A 134 11.23 15.22 -1.80
C GLY A 134 12.01 16.21 -0.95
N ILE A 135 11.71 16.27 0.35
CA ILE A 135 12.41 17.13 1.31
C ILE A 135 13.88 16.70 1.46
N LYS A 136 14.18 15.40 1.50
CA LYS A 136 15.56 14.89 1.60
C LYS A 136 16.37 15.22 0.34
N ALA A 137 15.76 15.21 -0.83
CA ALA A 137 16.45 15.47 -2.10
C ALA A 137 16.70 16.96 -2.37
N GLN A 138 15.78 17.84 -1.98
CA GLN A 138 15.79 19.26 -2.39
C GLN A 138 15.84 20.25 -1.20
N GLY A 139 15.79 19.75 0.04
CA GLY A 139 15.58 20.58 1.23
C GLY A 139 14.13 21.07 1.33
N LEU A 140 13.70 21.51 2.51
CA LEU A 140 12.29 21.89 2.75
C LEU A 140 11.85 23.08 1.88
N GLY A 141 12.69 24.12 1.77
CA GLY A 141 12.42 25.27 0.91
C GLY A 141 12.48 24.95 -0.58
N GLY A 142 13.43 24.09 -1.00
CA GLY A 142 13.54 23.65 -2.39
C GLY A 142 12.38 22.77 -2.82
N TYR A 143 11.95 21.85 -1.95
CA TYR A 143 10.79 20.98 -2.16
C TYR A 143 9.49 21.79 -2.29
N LEU A 144 9.22 22.72 -1.38
CA LEU A 144 8.04 23.57 -1.47
C LEU A 144 8.08 24.46 -2.72
N LYS A 145 9.25 25.00 -3.07
CA LYS A 145 9.41 25.77 -4.29
C LYS A 145 9.13 24.93 -5.54
N SER A 146 9.70 23.73 -5.63
CA SER A 146 9.51 22.83 -6.77
C SER A 146 8.08 22.28 -6.84
N SER A 147 7.41 22.10 -5.70
CA SER A 147 6.05 21.51 -5.66
C SER A 147 4.96 22.54 -5.89
N LEU A 148 5.17 23.81 -5.51
CA LEU A 148 4.15 24.86 -5.57
C LEU A 148 4.35 25.89 -6.68
N PHE A 149 5.56 25.96 -7.26
CA PHE A 149 5.91 26.94 -8.28
C PHE A 149 6.52 26.24 -9.50
N PRO A 150 5.70 25.86 -10.50
CA PRO A 150 6.19 25.28 -11.74
C PRO A 150 7.15 26.25 -12.45
N PRO A 151 8.29 25.79 -13.01
CA PRO A 151 9.23 26.68 -13.68
C PRO A 151 8.66 27.25 -14.98
N GLY A 152 8.96 28.52 -15.27
CA GLY A 152 8.65 29.15 -16.56
C GLY A 152 7.30 29.88 -16.65
N LEU A 153 6.60 30.08 -15.53
CA LEU A 153 5.33 30.81 -15.52
C LEU A 153 5.52 32.33 -15.30
N PRO A 154 4.74 33.19 -15.98
CA PRO A 154 4.64 34.61 -15.65
C PRO A 154 4.19 34.85 -14.20
N PHE A 155 4.71 35.91 -13.56
CA PHE A 155 4.49 36.19 -12.13
C PHE A 155 3.00 36.16 -11.71
N VAL A 156 2.12 36.73 -12.54
CA VAL A 156 0.68 36.82 -12.26
C VAL A 156 0.01 35.45 -12.18
N LEU A 157 0.48 34.47 -12.96
CA LEU A 157 -0.10 33.13 -13.00
C LEU A 157 0.20 32.33 -11.72
N TYR A 158 1.31 32.63 -11.03
CA TYR A 158 1.60 31.96 -9.75
C TYR A 158 0.54 32.25 -8.68
N ILE A 159 -0.10 33.42 -8.70
CA ILE A 159 -1.17 33.74 -7.73
C ILE A 159 -2.33 32.74 -7.83
N LEU A 160 -2.64 32.25 -9.03
CA LEU A 160 -3.72 31.28 -9.25
C LEU A 160 -3.22 29.83 -9.13
N ILE A 161 -2.07 29.52 -9.71
CA ILE A 161 -1.55 28.14 -9.80
C ILE A 161 -1.07 27.64 -8.44
N THR A 162 -0.43 28.48 -7.63
CA THR A 162 0.13 28.05 -6.34
C THR A 162 -0.94 27.51 -5.37
N PRO A 163 -2.11 28.16 -5.17
CA PRO A 163 -3.20 27.57 -4.40
C PRO A 163 -3.71 26.24 -4.96
N ILE A 164 -3.84 26.11 -6.28
CA ILE A 164 -4.31 24.89 -6.93
C ILE A 164 -3.30 23.76 -6.72
N GLU A 165 -2.01 24.02 -6.90
CA GLU A 165 -0.97 23.01 -6.68
C GLU A 165 -0.82 22.61 -5.22
N PHE A 166 -1.04 23.56 -4.31
CA PHE A 166 -1.09 23.24 -2.88
C PHE A 166 -2.22 22.26 -2.58
N VAL A 167 -3.45 22.54 -3.06
CA VAL A 167 -4.60 21.66 -2.87
C VAL A 167 -4.39 20.31 -3.56
N SER A 168 -3.94 20.32 -4.82
CA SER A 168 -3.67 19.12 -5.60
C SER A 168 -2.64 18.21 -4.91
N THR A 169 -1.50 18.79 -4.51
CA THR A 169 -0.38 18.02 -3.96
C THR A 169 -0.61 17.56 -2.52
N PHE A 170 -1.19 18.39 -1.66
CA PHE A 170 -1.29 18.10 -0.22
C PHE A 170 -2.67 17.62 0.24
N LEU A 171 -3.75 17.85 -0.52
CA LEU A 171 -5.11 17.48 -0.12
C LEU A 171 -5.76 16.45 -1.04
N VAL A 172 -5.42 16.43 -2.34
CA VAL A 172 -6.08 15.55 -3.34
C VAL A 172 -5.24 14.32 -3.69
N ARG A 173 -3.92 14.46 -3.75
CA ARG A 173 -2.99 13.35 -4.06
C ARG A 173 -2.87 12.27 -2.97
N PRO A 174 -2.90 12.59 -1.65
CA PRO A 174 -3.02 11.57 -0.61
C PRO A 174 -4.37 10.85 -0.70
#